data_AF-A0AAD8KQ62-F1
#
_entry.id   AF-A0AAD8KQ62-F1
#
_cell.length_a   1.000
_cell.length_b   1.000
_cell.length_c   1.000
_cell.angle_alpha   90.00
_cell.angle_beta   90.00
_cell.angle_gamma   90.00
#
_symmetry.space_group_name_H-M   'P 1'
#
loop_
_entity.id
_entity.type
_entity.pdbx_description
1 polymer ?
#
loop_
_entity_poly.entity_id
_entity_poly.type
_entity_poly.pdbx_seq_one_letter_code
_entity_poly.pdbx_strand_id
1 'polypeptide(L)'
;MQKTKERNHFPSIVECYMKQHEATEEEAIDFVRNQIEDVWKDINHESLVCKHIPRTLIMVVINSSRTIEFLYKNNDNYTDAGEEFNEHMKSLFVHPLSI
;
A
#
# COMPACT_ATOMS: atom_id res chain seq x y z
N MET A 1 1.52 -11.28 5.72
CA MET A 1 2.55 -12.19 5.17
C MET A 1 2.45 -13.62 5.70
N GLN A 2 2.21 -13.85 6.99
CA GLN A 2 2.02 -15.22 7.52
C GLN A 2 0.80 -15.95 6.92
N LYS A 3 -0.35 -15.27 6.78
CA LYS A 3 -1.57 -15.85 6.19
C LYS A 3 -1.40 -16.37 4.75
N THR A 4 -0.48 -15.82 3.95
CA THR A 4 -0.24 -16.27 2.56
C THR A 4 0.64 -17.53 2.50
N LYS A 5 1.64 -17.65 3.39
CA LYS A 5 2.49 -18.85 3.52
C LYS A 5 1.66 -20.11 3.84
N GLU A 6 0.60 -19.96 4.64
CA GLU A 6 -0.28 -21.06 5.05
C GLU A 6 -1.17 -21.61 3.93
N ARG A 7 -1.40 -20.83 2.85
CA ARG A 7 -2.37 -21.17 1.79
C ARG A 7 -1.76 -21.86 0.56
N ASN A 8 -0.46 -22.18 0.58
CA ASN A 8 0.27 -22.78 -0.55
C ASN A 8 0.08 -22.00 -1.86
N HIS A 9 0.12 -20.67 -1.76
CA HIS A 9 -0.04 -19.74 -2.88
C HIS A 9 1.29 -19.50 -3.60
N PHE A 10 1.25 -18.85 -4.78
CA PHE A 10 2.46 -18.32 -5.43
C PHE A 10 3.35 -17.54 -4.44
N PRO A 11 4.69 -17.65 -4.57
CA PRO A 11 5.62 -17.00 -3.65
C PRO A 11 5.45 -15.48 -3.71
N SER A 12 5.40 -14.88 -2.53
CA SER A 12 5.41 -13.42 -2.34
C SER A 12 6.76 -12.81 -2.75
N ILE A 13 6.79 -11.49 -2.95
CA ILE A 13 8.03 -10.76 -3.25
C ILE A 13 9.11 -10.98 -2.18
N VAL A 14 8.72 -11.10 -0.91
CA VAL A 14 9.64 -11.41 0.19
C VAL A 14 10.24 -12.80 0.02
N GLU A 15 9.41 -13.81 -0.26
CA GLU A 15 9.90 -15.19 -0.46
C GLU A 15 10.77 -15.32 -1.71
N CYS A 16 10.41 -14.62 -2.78
CA CYS A 16 11.22 -14.54 -3.99
C CYS A 16 12.59 -13.90 -3.70
N TYR A 17 12.61 -12.77 -2.98
CA TYR A 17 13.85 -12.08 -2.63
C TYR A 17 14.74 -12.93 -1.73
N MET A 18 14.19 -13.52 -0.67
CA MET A 18 14.92 -14.43 0.23
C MET A 18 15.55 -15.59 -0.54
N LYS A 19 14.78 -16.23 -1.45
CA LYS A 19 15.26 -17.35 -2.24
C LYS A 19 16.35 -16.94 -3.24
N GLN A 20 16.21 -15.77 -3.87
CA GLN A 20 17.13 -15.30 -4.90
C GLN A 20 18.46 -14.80 -4.32
N HIS A 21 18.44 -14.24 -3.12
CA HIS A 21 19.60 -13.56 -2.52
C HIS A 21 20.13 -14.26 -1.27
N GLU A 22 19.60 -15.44 -0.91
CA GLU A 22 19.88 -16.13 0.36
C GLU A 22 19.70 -15.22 1.58
N ALA A 23 18.76 -14.28 1.48
CA ALA A 23 18.54 -13.22 2.45
C ALA A 23 17.55 -13.63 3.55
N THR A 24 17.64 -12.95 4.68
CA THR A 24 16.68 -13.05 5.78
C THR A 24 15.34 -12.39 5.42
N GLU A 25 14.28 -12.72 6.17
CA GLU A 25 12.97 -12.08 5.98
C GLU A 25 13.02 -10.58 6.29
N GLU A 26 13.84 -10.16 7.25
CA GLU A 26 14.03 -8.74 7.59
C GLU A 26 14.68 -7.97 6.43
N GLU A 27 15.77 -8.48 5.86
CA GLU A 27 16.43 -7.87 4.69
C GLU A 27 15.48 -7.78 3.48
N ALA A 28 14.64 -8.80 3.28
CA ALA A 28 13.65 -8.81 2.21
C ALA A 28 12.54 -7.77 2.44
N ILE A 29 12.06 -7.60 3.68
CA ILE A 29 11.07 -6.59 4.04
C ILE A 29 11.65 -5.19 3.87
N ASP A 30 12.88 -4.95 4.32
CA ASP A 30 13.54 -3.66 4.19
C ASP A 30 13.82 -3.31 2.72
N PHE A 31 14.20 -4.30 1.90
CA PHE A 31 14.27 -4.11 0.45
C PHE A 31 12.92 -3.64 -0.12
N VAL A 32 11.82 -4.31 0.21
CA VAL A 32 10.49 -3.92 -0.29
C VAL A 32 10.09 -2.52 0.20
N ARG A 33 10.41 -2.16 1.45
CA ARG A 33 10.14 -0.82 1.99
C ARG A 33 10.90 0.26 1.23
N ASN A 34 12.20 0.06 0.98
CA ASN A 34 13.01 0.99 0.21
C ASN A 34 12.45 1.17 -1.21
N GLN A 35 12.02 0.09 -1.86
CA GLN A 35 11.38 0.16 -3.18
C GLN A 35 10.07 0.97 -3.14
N ILE A 36 9.26 0.83 -2.09
CA ILE A 36 8.03 1.61 -1.92
C ILE A 36 8.36 3.10 -1.73
N GLU A 37 9.37 3.43 -0.91
CA GLU A 37 9.80 4.82 -0.70
C GLU A 37 10.30 5.47 -1.99
N ASP A 38 11.08 4.75 -2.79
CA ASP A 38 11.58 5.25 -4.07
C ASP A 38 10.43 5.49 -5.07
N VAL A 39 9.48 4.56 -5.16
CA VAL A 39 8.27 4.76 -5.98
C VAL A 39 7.45 5.97 -5.52
N TRP A 40 7.39 6.24 -4.22
CA TRP A 40 6.74 7.45 -3.71
C TRP A 40 7.46 8.74 -4.11
N LYS A 41 8.80 8.75 -4.14
CA LYS A 41 9.59 9.88 -4.64
C LYS A 41 9.29 10.13 -6.12
N ASP A 42 9.21 9.08 -6.92
CA ASP A 42 8.87 9.17 -8.34
C ASP A 42 7.45 9.70 -8.55
N ILE A 43 6.44 9.18 -7.82
CA ILE A 43 5.06 9.70 -7.88
C ILE A 43 5.03 11.20 -7.55
N ASN A 44 5.74 11.62 -6.52
CA ASN A 44 5.80 13.02 -6.11
C ASN A 44 6.44 13.90 -7.19
N HIS A 45 7.57 13.46 -7.76
CA HIS A 45 8.24 14.16 -8.86
C HIS A 45 7.33 14.28 -10.09
N GLU A 46 6.77 13.15 -10.56
CA GLU A 46 5.91 13.10 -11.74
C GLU A 46 4.64 13.92 -11.58
N SER A 47 4.09 14.02 -10.36
CA SER A 47 2.95 14.88 -10.07
C SER A 47 3.20 16.37 -10.34
N LEU A 48 4.46 16.80 -10.33
CA LEU A 48 4.89 18.19 -10.56
C LEU A 48 5.31 18.43 -12.01
N VAL A 49 5.95 17.45 -12.66
CA VAL A 49 6.51 17.60 -14.01
C VAL A 49 5.57 17.19 -15.12
N CYS A 50 4.62 16.29 -14.85
CA CYS A 50 3.68 15.77 -15.84
C CYS A 50 2.55 16.79 -16.14
N LYS A 51 2.87 17.84 -16.89
CA LYS A 51 1.93 18.94 -17.21
C LYS A 51 1.02 18.67 -18.43
N HIS A 52 1.35 17.65 -19.22
CA HIS A 52 0.62 17.31 -20.44
C HIS A 52 -0.60 16.43 -20.19
N ILE A 53 -0.73 15.86 -18.98
CA ILE A 53 -1.86 15.06 -18.55
C ILE A 53 -2.78 15.92 -17.66
N PRO A 54 -4.11 15.84 -17.85
CA PRO A 54 -5.06 16.51 -16.95
C PRO A 54 -4.82 16.12 -15.49
N ARG A 55 -4.75 17.12 -14.61
CA ARG A 55 -4.47 16.92 -13.17
C ARG A 55 -5.44 15.95 -12.50
N THR A 56 -6.70 15.91 -12.96
CA THR A 56 -7.70 14.96 -12.47
C THR A 56 -7.26 13.50 -12.68
N LEU A 57 -6.66 13.17 -13.83
CA LEU A 57 -6.18 11.80 -14.10
C LEU A 57 -4.96 11.45 -13.25
N ILE A 58 -4.04 12.41 -13.07
CA ILE A 58 -2.88 12.24 -12.16
C ILE A 58 -3.37 11.97 -10.73
N MET A 59 -4.37 12.71 -10.27
CA MET A 59 -4.96 12.54 -8.94
C MET A 59 -5.64 11.19 -8.76
N VAL A 60 -6.22 10.58 -9.80
CA VAL A 60 -6.76 9.21 -9.71
C VAL A 60 -5.66 8.23 -9.34
N VAL A 61 -4.51 8.27 -10.02
CA VAL A 61 -3.38 7.37 -9.75
C VAL A 61 -2.84 7.58 -8.34
N ILE A 62 -2.59 8.84 -7.95
CA ILE A 62 -2.08 9.17 -6.61
C ILE A 62 -3.06 8.70 -5.52
N ASN A 63 -4.35 8.95 -5.69
CA ASN A 63 -5.35 8.54 -4.71
C ASN A 63 -5.48 7.01 -4.65
N SER A 64 -5.35 6.30 -5.77
CA SER A 64 -5.30 4.84 -5.78
C SER A 64 -4.12 4.31 -4.97
N SER A 65 -2.92 4.88 -5.14
CA SER A 65 -1.74 4.49 -4.33
C SER A 65 -1.96 4.74 -2.84
N ARG A 66 -2.52 5.91 -2.47
CA ARG A 66 -2.89 6.23 -1.07
C ARG A 66 -3.92 5.27 -0.50
N THR A 67 -4.91 4.86 -1.30
CA THR A 67 -5.92 3.89 -0.88
C THR A 67 -5.28 2.53 -0.59
N ILE A 68 -4.36 2.07 -1.43
CA ILE A 68 -3.62 0.80 -1.19
C ILE A 68 -2.81 0.89 0.10
N GLU A 69 -2.06 1.98 0.29
CA GLU A 69 -1.31 2.21 1.53
C GLU A 69 -2.22 2.20 2.76
N PHE A 70 -3.35 2.92 2.70
CA PHE A 70 -4.34 2.96 3.78
C PHE A 70 -4.91 1.58 4.11
N LEU A 71 -5.26 0.79 3.07
CA LEU A 71 -5.83 -0.54 3.25
C LEU A 71 -4.85 -1.51 3.92
N TYR A 72 -3.56 -1.43 3.59
CA TYR A 72 -2.56 -2.41 4.00
C TYR A 72 -1.56 -1.93 5.06
N LYS A 73 -1.74 -0.71 5.60
CA LYS A 73 -0.81 -0.08 6.55
C LYS A 73 -0.48 -0.96 7.77
N ASN A 74 -1.50 -1.56 8.38
CA ASN A 74 -1.37 -2.30 9.63
C ASN A 74 -1.69 -3.80 9.45
N ASN A 75 -2.68 -4.12 8.61
CA ASN A 75 -3.14 -5.48 8.33
C ASN A 75 -3.84 -5.51 6.97
N ASP A 76 -4.31 -6.67 6.52
CA ASP A 76 -5.19 -6.78 5.35
C ASP A 76 -6.61 -6.27 5.67
N ASN A 77 -6.78 -4.96 5.76
CA ASN A 77 -8.09 -4.36 6.06
C ASN A 77 -9.09 -4.48 4.90
N TYR A 78 -8.63 -4.86 3.71
CA TYR A 78 -9.51 -5.09 2.57
C TYR A 78 -10.33 -6.37 2.77
N THR A 79 -9.68 -7.48 3.14
CA THR A 79 -10.35 -8.77 3.35
C THR A 79 -10.83 -8.96 4.79
N ASP A 80 -10.13 -8.35 5.76
CA ASP A 80 -10.32 -8.54 7.19
C ASP A 80 -10.20 -7.19 7.90
N ALA A 81 -11.26 -6.38 7.75
CA ALA A 81 -11.32 -5.00 8.23
C ALA A 81 -11.17 -4.90 9.75
N GLY A 82 -10.08 -4.29 10.20
CA GLY A 82 -9.85 -4.00 11.62
C GLY A 82 -10.77 -2.90 12.17
N GLU A 83 -10.84 -2.80 13.49
CA GLU A 83 -11.63 -1.79 14.20
C GLU A 83 -11.28 -0.36 13.75
N GLU A 84 -9.99 -0.03 13.68
CA GLU A 84 -9.51 1.28 13.22
C GLU A 84 -10.01 1.63 11.81
N PHE A 85 -9.98 0.68 10.88
CA PHE A 85 -10.48 0.90 9.51
C PHE A 85 -12.00 1.15 9.52
N ASN A 86 -12.74 0.35 10.28
CA ASN A 86 -14.20 0.49 10.40
C ASN A 86 -14.60 1.85 10.99
N GLU A 87 -13.86 2.36 11.98
CA GLU A 87 -14.10 3.70 12.55
C GLU A 87 -13.87 4.81 11.53
N HIS A 88 -12.82 4.72 10.70
CA HIS A 88 -12.62 5.66 9.58
C HIS A 88 -13.79 5.62 8.59
N MET A 89 -14.28 4.42 8.22
CA MET A 89 -15.40 4.28 7.31
C MET A 89 -16.69 4.87 7.89
N LYS A 90 -16.96 4.63 9.17
CA LYS A 90 -18.10 5.25 9.87
C LYS A 90 -17.97 6.76 9.89
N SER A 91 -16.79 7.31 10.21
CA SER A 91 -16.57 8.76 10.21
C SER A 91 -16.76 9.40 8.84
N LEU A 92 -16.47 8.69 7.74
CA LEU A 92 -16.57 9.23 6.39
C LEU A 92 -17.98 9.12 5.80
N PHE A 93 -18.70 8.04 6.11
CA PHE A 93 -19.94 7.67 5.40
C PHE A 93 -21.18 7.52 6.28
N VAL A 94 -21.03 7.47 7.60
CA VAL A 94 -22.14 7.22 8.54
C VAL A 94 -22.35 8.38 9.50
N HIS A 95 -21.28 8.88 10.11
CA HIS A 95 -21.35 9.93 11.11
C HIS A 95 -21.23 11.30 10.45
N PRO A 96 -22.20 12.19 10.65
CA PRO A 96 -22.09 13.57 10.18
C PRO A 96 -21.00 14.30 10.98
N LEU A 97 -20.38 15.30 10.35
CA LEU A 97 -19.56 16.26 11.06
C LEU A 97 -20.47 17.10 11.97
N SER A 98 -20.14 17.16 13.26
CA SER A 98 -20.78 18.10 14.19
C SER A 98 -20.40 19.53 13.80
N ILE A 99 -21.39 20.40 13.70
CA ILE A 99 -21.24 21.83 13.40
C ILE A 99 -21.43 22.64 14.68
#